data_AF-A0A7X7ZKZ5-F1
#
_entry.id   AF-A0A7X7ZKZ5-F1
#
_cell.length_a   1.000
_cell.length_b   1.000
_cell.length_c   1.000
_cell.angle_alpha   90.00
_cell.angle_beta   90.00
_cell.angle_gamma   90.00
#
_symmetry.space_group_name_H-M   'P 1'
#
loop_
_entity.id
_entity.type
_entity.pdbx_description
1 polymer ?
#
loop_
_entity_poly.entity_id
_entity_poly.type
_entity_poly.pdbx_seq_one_letter_code
_entity_poly.pdbx_strand_id
1 'polypeptide(L)'
;MKTKEVIKGYKGFNKDLKCMGFQYEEGKEYETDKKPVRCTKNGFHLCENPLDTWSYYPLNSGSKYYQVEGSGDVSRVEKEDSKIAVQKIKINAAISLFDMIKIGVDVILKKVKATIGDYAHAATTGYHAHAATTGYHAYAATTGDSAHAATTGHYAHAATTGDYAHAATTGYHAHATTTGSHAHAATTGDSAHAATTG
;
A
#
# COMPACT_ATOMS: atom_id res chain seq x y z
N MET A 1 -15.40 -11.17 28.25
CA MET A 1 -15.04 -12.00 27.08
C MET A 1 -14.09 -11.20 26.20
N LYS A 2 -12.88 -11.67 25.92
CA LYS A 2 -12.01 -11.03 24.92
C LYS A 2 -12.64 -11.30 23.55
N THR A 3 -13.10 -10.26 22.86
CA THR A 3 -13.47 -10.33 21.45
C THR A 3 -12.27 -10.88 20.69
N LYS A 4 -12.40 -12.08 20.12
CA LYS A 4 -11.34 -12.67 19.29
C LYS A 4 -11.17 -11.79 18.06
N GLU A 5 -9.94 -11.34 17.81
CA GLU A 5 -9.61 -10.56 16.62
C GLU A 5 -9.91 -11.39 15.36
N VAL A 6 -10.70 -10.83 14.46
CA VAL A 6 -11.02 -11.44 13.17
C VAL A 6 -10.26 -10.69 12.10
N ILE A 7 -9.40 -11.41 11.38
CA ILE A 7 -8.58 -10.88 10.30
C ILE A 7 -9.27 -11.19 8.98
N LYS A 8 -9.66 -10.15 8.25
CA LYS A 8 -10.18 -10.30 6.89
C LYS A 8 -9.04 -10.42 5.89
N GLY A 9 -9.18 -11.29 4.91
CA GLY A 9 -8.24 -11.36 3.81
C GLY A 9 -8.70 -12.29 2.71
N TYR A 10 -7.73 -12.82 1.98
CA TYR A 10 -7.94 -13.54 0.73
C TYR A 10 -7.17 -14.84 0.73
N LYS A 11 -7.73 -15.86 0.09
CA LYS A 11 -7.09 -17.17 -0.06
C LYS A 11 -7.23 -17.67 -1.47
N GLY A 12 -6.09 -18.09 -2.04
CA GLY A 12 -6.03 -18.85 -3.28
C GLY A 12 -6.11 -20.35 -3.01
N PHE A 13 -6.67 -21.07 -3.97
CA PHE A 13 -6.76 -22.52 -4.02
C PHE A 13 -6.43 -23.03 -5.42
N ASN A 14 -6.18 -24.32 -5.54
CA ASN A 14 -6.21 -24.97 -6.85
C ASN A 14 -7.67 -25.03 -7.39
N LYS A 15 -7.83 -25.51 -8.63
CA LYS A 15 -9.14 -25.65 -9.30
C LYS A 15 -10.19 -26.44 -8.50
N ASP A 16 -9.75 -27.30 -7.58
CA ASP A 16 -10.59 -28.19 -6.78
C ASP A 16 -10.87 -27.64 -5.36
N LEU A 17 -10.56 -26.37 -5.07
CA LEU A 17 -10.66 -25.76 -3.73
C LEU A 17 -9.79 -26.48 -2.68
N LYS A 18 -8.65 -27.02 -3.10
CA LYS A 18 -7.68 -27.64 -2.20
C LYS A 18 -6.50 -26.73 -1.95
N CYS A 19 -5.96 -26.83 -0.73
CA CYS A 19 -4.72 -26.19 -0.34
C CYS A 19 -3.90 -27.16 0.52
N MET A 20 -2.71 -27.54 0.04
CA MET A 20 -1.81 -28.49 0.72
C MET A 20 -2.48 -29.83 1.12
N GLY A 21 -3.36 -30.34 0.26
CA GLY A 21 -4.08 -31.61 0.48
C GLY A 21 -5.36 -31.50 1.29
N PHE A 22 -5.62 -30.38 1.96
CA PHE A 22 -6.89 -30.13 2.66
C PHE A 22 -7.95 -29.60 1.68
N GLN A 23 -9.16 -30.17 1.75
CA GLN A 23 -10.32 -29.76 0.95
C GLN A 23 -11.11 -28.69 1.69
N TYR A 24 -11.36 -27.57 1.01
CA TYR A 24 -12.20 -26.49 1.51
C TYR A 24 -13.51 -26.41 0.72
N GLU A 25 -14.51 -25.79 1.33
CA GLU A 25 -15.81 -25.51 0.74
C GLU A 25 -16.24 -24.09 1.09
N GLU A 26 -16.96 -23.46 0.16
CA GLU A 26 -17.56 -22.15 0.36
C GLU A 26 -18.55 -22.14 1.52
N GLY A 27 -18.53 -21.07 2.33
CA GLY A 27 -19.40 -20.90 3.49
C GLY A 27 -18.97 -21.67 4.76
N LYS A 28 -17.98 -22.56 4.68
CA LYS A 28 -17.53 -23.37 5.82
C LYS A 28 -16.41 -22.72 6.62
N GLU A 29 -16.36 -23.09 7.89
CA GLU A 29 -15.29 -22.73 8.82
C GLU A 29 -14.52 -23.96 9.26
N TYR A 30 -13.21 -23.80 9.40
CA TYR A 30 -12.28 -24.87 9.74
C TYR A 30 -11.34 -24.41 10.85
N GLU A 31 -10.93 -25.35 11.70
CA GLU A 31 -9.96 -25.13 12.78
C GLU A 31 -8.88 -26.20 12.72
N THR A 32 -7.65 -25.83 13.06
CA THR A 32 -6.52 -26.76 13.19
C THR A 32 -6.01 -26.78 14.63
N ASP A 33 -5.74 -27.97 15.15
CA ASP A 33 -5.07 -28.16 16.45
C ASP A 33 -3.57 -27.85 16.38
N LYS A 34 -3.00 -27.79 15.17
CA LYS A 34 -1.60 -27.45 14.96
C LYS A 34 -1.39 -25.95 15.15
N LYS A 35 -0.33 -25.60 15.88
CA LYS A 35 0.10 -24.21 16.06
C LYS A 35 0.28 -23.52 14.69
N PRO A 36 -0.34 -22.35 14.48
CA PRO A 36 -0.16 -21.57 13.26
C PRO A 36 1.30 -21.14 13.12
N VAL A 37 1.95 -21.58 12.05
CA VAL A 37 3.30 -21.16 11.69
C VAL A 37 3.30 -20.81 10.21
N ARG A 38 3.73 -19.58 9.90
CA ARG A 38 3.89 -19.12 8.52
C ARG A 38 4.79 -20.09 7.75
N CYS A 39 4.41 -20.42 6.52
CA CYS A 39 5.04 -21.45 5.67
C CYS A 39 4.77 -22.93 6.04
N THR A 40 3.83 -23.24 6.94
CA THR A 40 3.44 -24.64 7.15
C THR A 40 2.58 -25.20 6.02
N LYS A 41 2.83 -26.47 5.68
CA LYS A 41 2.07 -27.28 4.72
C LYS A 41 0.68 -27.70 5.23
N ASN A 42 0.11 -27.00 6.21
CA ASN A 42 -1.18 -27.36 6.80
C ASN A 42 -2.37 -26.72 6.06
N GLY A 43 -2.11 -25.69 5.24
CA GLY A 43 -3.13 -25.06 4.41
C GLY A 43 -3.96 -23.95 5.09
N PHE A 44 -3.80 -23.73 6.39
CA PHE A 44 -4.51 -22.70 7.17
C PHE A 44 -3.78 -21.36 7.14
N HIS A 45 -3.97 -20.62 6.04
CA HIS A 45 -3.39 -19.29 5.85
C HIS A 45 -4.25 -18.44 4.92
N LEU A 46 -4.10 -17.12 5.05
CA LEU A 46 -4.71 -16.08 4.21
C LEU A 46 -3.68 -14.99 3.92
N CYS A 47 -3.96 -14.13 2.93
CA CYS A 47 -3.19 -12.92 2.62
C CYS A 47 -4.08 -11.69 2.87
N GLU A 48 -3.57 -10.66 3.53
CA GLU A 48 -4.32 -9.39 3.68
C GLU A 48 -4.39 -8.62 2.35
N ASN A 49 -3.35 -8.72 1.51
CA ASN A 49 -3.33 -8.22 0.14
C ASN A 49 -3.72 -9.36 -0.82
N PRO A 50 -4.79 -9.22 -1.64
CA PRO A 50 -5.21 -10.29 -2.55
C PRO A 50 -4.13 -10.63 -3.59
N LEU A 51 -3.30 -9.67 -4.00
CA LEU A 51 -2.30 -9.88 -5.04
C LEU A 51 -1.20 -10.87 -4.60
N ASP A 52 -0.91 -10.94 -3.30
CA ASP A 52 0.11 -11.85 -2.77
C ASP A 52 -0.31 -13.31 -2.91
N THR A 53 -1.59 -13.59 -3.10
CA THR A 53 -2.08 -14.95 -3.38
C THR A 53 -1.58 -15.51 -4.71
N TRP A 54 -1.26 -14.64 -5.68
CA TRP A 54 -0.80 -15.04 -7.02
C TRP A 54 0.58 -15.66 -7.03
N SER A 55 1.43 -15.31 -6.06
CA SER A 55 2.75 -15.95 -5.86
C SER A 55 2.65 -17.43 -5.49
N TYR A 56 1.51 -17.86 -4.95
CA TYR A 56 1.27 -19.24 -4.53
C TYR A 56 0.30 -19.98 -5.45
N TYR A 57 -0.65 -19.25 -6.02
CA TYR A 57 -1.70 -19.77 -6.90
C TYR A 57 -1.73 -18.89 -8.15
N PRO A 58 -0.94 -19.21 -9.17
CA PRO A 58 -0.85 -18.41 -10.40
C PRO A 58 -2.15 -18.39 -11.18
N LEU A 59 -2.46 -17.25 -11.80
CA LEU A 59 -3.69 -17.03 -12.57
C LEU A 59 -3.87 -18.00 -13.74
N ASN A 60 -2.77 -18.49 -14.33
CA ASN A 60 -2.78 -19.41 -15.47
C ASN A 60 -3.04 -20.88 -15.11
N SER A 61 -3.31 -21.19 -13.84
CA SER A 61 -3.41 -22.58 -13.33
C SER A 61 -4.85 -23.02 -12.99
N GLY A 62 -5.87 -22.24 -13.38
CA GLY A 62 -7.26 -22.50 -13.00
C GLY A 62 -7.52 -22.30 -11.50
N SER A 63 -6.69 -21.49 -10.86
CA SER A 63 -6.79 -21.16 -9.43
C SER A 63 -8.08 -20.42 -9.11
N LYS A 64 -8.60 -20.67 -7.92
CA LYS A 64 -9.81 -20.03 -7.40
C LYS A 64 -9.46 -19.20 -6.17
N TYR A 65 -10.11 -18.06 -6.01
CA TYR A 65 -9.83 -17.12 -4.93
C TYR A 65 -11.09 -16.79 -4.16
N TYR A 66 -10.96 -16.69 -2.84
CA TYR A 66 -12.08 -16.41 -1.94
C TYR A 66 -11.70 -15.33 -0.95
N GLN A 67 -12.70 -14.55 -0.54
CA GLN A 67 -12.63 -13.78 0.69
C GLN A 67 -12.72 -14.74 1.88
N VAL A 68 -11.91 -14.49 2.90
CA VAL A 68 -11.83 -15.35 4.08
C VAL A 68 -11.69 -14.53 5.35
N GLU A 69 -12.08 -15.14 6.47
CA GLU A 69 -11.89 -14.60 7.80
C GLU A 69 -11.03 -15.58 8.61
N GLY A 70 -9.91 -15.08 9.15
CA GLY A 70 -9.03 -15.83 10.02
C GLY A 70 -9.16 -15.40 11.48
N SER A 71 -9.07 -16.34 12.41
CA SER A 71 -9.09 -16.05 13.85
C SER A 71 -8.35 -17.10 14.68
N GLY A 72 -8.33 -16.92 16.00
CA GLY A 72 -7.60 -17.79 16.94
C GLY A 72 -6.13 -17.40 17.05
N ASP A 73 -5.25 -18.37 17.22
CA ASP A 73 -3.81 -18.11 17.18
C ASP A 73 -3.39 -17.64 15.78
N VAL A 74 -2.42 -16.71 15.72
CA VAL A 74 -1.96 -16.09 14.48
C VAL A 74 -0.44 -16.02 14.43
N SER A 75 0.12 -16.21 13.24
CA SER A 75 1.56 -16.05 12.97
C SER A 75 1.76 -15.17 11.73
N ARG A 76 2.43 -14.03 11.96
CA ARG A 76 2.76 -12.97 10.97
C ARG A 76 4.27 -12.77 10.92
N VAL A 77 4.80 -12.34 9.77
CA VAL A 77 6.20 -11.89 9.62
C VAL A 77 6.17 -10.51 8.95
N GLU A 78 6.84 -9.52 9.53
CA GLU A 78 6.69 -8.11 9.13
C GLU A 78 7.41 -7.71 7.84
N LYS A 79 8.42 -8.47 7.40
CA LYS A 79 9.33 -8.07 6.30
C LYS A 79 9.12 -8.82 4.98
N GLU A 80 7.99 -9.50 4.82
CA GLU A 80 7.69 -10.27 3.62
C GLU A 80 6.30 -9.92 3.06
N ASP A 81 5.64 -10.85 2.36
CA ASP A 81 4.27 -10.67 1.87
C ASP A 81 3.24 -10.61 3.02
N SER A 82 1.99 -10.30 2.67
CA SER A 82 0.88 -10.18 3.62
C SER A 82 0.32 -11.53 4.11
N LYS A 83 1.05 -12.64 3.94
CA LYS A 83 0.58 -13.97 4.31
C LYS A 83 0.61 -14.19 5.81
N ILE A 84 -0.51 -14.67 6.34
CA ILE A 84 -0.74 -14.93 7.76
C ILE A 84 -1.19 -16.38 7.91
N ALA A 85 -0.54 -17.13 8.80
CA ALA A 85 -1.06 -18.41 9.26
C ALA A 85 -2.04 -18.19 10.41
N VAL A 86 -3.18 -18.87 10.37
CA VAL A 86 -4.28 -18.69 11.34
C VAL A 86 -4.73 -20.05 11.86
N GLN A 87 -5.26 -20.10 13.08
CA GLN A 87 -5.78 -21.34 13.67
C GLN A 87 -7.15 -21.71 13.11
N LYS A 88 -8.03 -20.72 12.97
CA LYS A 88 -9.36 -20.86 12.38
C LYS A 88 -9.44 -20.08 11.09
N ILE A 89 -10.09 -20.64 10.08
CA ILE A 89 -10.34 -19.95 8.82
C ILE A 89 -11.75 -20.26 8.31
N LYS A 90 -12.49 -19.22 7.99
CA LYS A 90 -13.79 -19.29 7.35
C LYS A 90 -13.68 -18.89 5.90
N ILE A 91 -14.19 -19.73 5.01
CA ILE A 91 -14.25 -19.47 3.58
C ILE A 91 -15.58 -18.77 3.30
N ASN A 92 -15.54 -17.50 2.92
CA ASN A 92 -16.74 -16.72 2.66
C ASN A 92 -17.13 -16.88 1.19
N ALA A 93 -17.07 -15.84 0.38
CA ALA A 93 -17.50 -15.86 -1.02
C ALA A 93 -16.30 -15.88 -1.98
N ALA A 94 -16.50 -16.44 -3.18
CA ALA A 94 -15.55 -16.32 -4.27
C ALA A 94 -15.33 -14.83 -4.64
N ILE A 95 -14.10 -14.46 -4.99
CA ILE A 95 -13.76 -13.12 -5.46
C ILE A 95 -13.34 -13.15 -6.92
N SER A 96 -13.85 -12.19 -7.70
CA SER A 96 -13.50 -12.06 -9.12
C SER A 96 -12.08 -11.51 -9.29
N LEU A 97 -11.47 -11.79 -10.44
CA LEU A 97 -10.17 -11.20 -10.79
C LEU A 97 -10.25 -9.66 -10.82
N PHE A 98 -11.35 -9.11 -11.31
CA PHE A 98 -11.57 -7.66 -11.38
C PHE A 98 -11.56 -7.03 -9.98
N ASP A 99 -12.28 -7.62 -9.02
CA ASP A 99 -12.32 -7.12 -7.64
C ASP A 99 -10.97 -7.28 -6.94
N MET A 100 -10.24 -8.37 -7.19
CA MET A 100 -8.89 -8.55 -6.67
C MET A 100 -7.94 -7.46 -7.16
N ILE A 101 -7.99 -7.12 -8.46
CA ILE A 101 -7.17 -6.05 -9.04
C ILE A 101 -7.53 -4.71 -8.38
N LYS A 102 -8.82 -4.40 -8.30
CA LYS A 102 -9.30 -3.16 -7.67
C LYS A 102 -8.81 -3.02 -6.23
N ILE A 103 -9.00 -4.06 -5.41
CA ILE A 103 -8.55 -4.07 -4.01
C ILE A 103 -7.03 -4.00 -3.92
N GLY A 104 -6.30 -4.70 -4.80
CA GLY A 104 -4.85 -4.66 -4.85
C GLY A 104 -4.32 -3.25 -5.12
N VAL A 105 -4.93 -2.53 -6.08
CA VAL A 105 -4.63 -1.12 -6.34
C VAL A 105 -4.95 -0.27 -5.11
N ASP A 106 -6.11 -0.46 -4.47
CA ASP A 106 -6.48 0.29 -3.26
C ASP A 106 -5.48 0.06 -2.11
N VAL A 107 -4.98 -1.16 -1.92
CA VAL A 107 -3.96 -1.49 -0.92
C VAL A 107 -2.64 -0.77 -1.24
N ILE A 108 -2.21 -0.77 -2.50
CA ILE A 108 -1.02 -0.05 -2.94
C ILE A 108 -1.18 1.46 -2.70
N LEU A 109 -2.30 2.04 -3.11
CA LEU A 109 -2.60 3.46 -2.92
C LEU A 109 -2.71 3.86 -1.45
N LYS A 110 -3.12 2.98 -0.55
CA LYS A 110 -3.09 3.24 0.91
C LYS A 110 -1.68 3.19 1.50
N LYS A 111 -0.81 2.33 0.97
CA LYS A 111 0.59 2.22 1.41
C LYS A 111 1.44 3.37 0.89
N VAL A 112 1.13 3.88 -0.30
CA VAL A 112 1.74 5.10 -0.82
C VAL A 112 1.03 6.29 -0.18
N LYS A 113 1.75 7.20 0.48
CA LYS A 113 1.19 8.50 0.91
C LYS A 113 0.97 9.43 -0.29
N ALA A 114 0.32 8.96 -1.35
CA ALA A 114 0.00 9.77 -2.50
C ALA A 114 -1.20 10.64 -2.15
N THR A 115 -0.98 11.96 -2.05
CA THR A 115 -2.08 12.90 -1.89
C THR A 115 -2.48 13.38 -3.29
N ILE A 116 -3.55 12.79 -3.83
CA ILE A 116 -4.01 13.01 -5.21
C ILE A 116 -5.37 13.70 -5.15
N GLY A 117 -5.56 14.71 -6.00
CA GLY A 117 -6.82 15.42 -6.17
C GLY A 117 -6.67 16.94 -6.06
N ASP A 118 -7.76 17.64 -6.33
CA ASP A 118 -7.79 19.10 -6.17
C ASP A 118 -7.62 19.47 -4.70
N TYR A 119 -6.83 20.51 -4.42
CA TYR A 119 -6.51 20.96 -3.07
C TYR A 119 -5.77 19.90 -2.22
N ALA A 120 -5.02 19.01 -2.87
CA ALA A 120 -4.20 18.00 -2.19
C ALA A 120 -3.04 18.65 -1.41
N HIS A 121 -2.96 18.42 -0.09
CA HIS A 121 -1.89 18.93 0.77
C HIS A 121 -1.11 17.79 1.45
N ALA A 122 0.21 17.78 1.29
CA ALA A 122 1.11 16.88 2.02
C ALA A 122 2.20 17.66 2.75
N ALA A 123 2.43 17.34 4.01
CA ALA A 123 3.53 17.90 4.80
C ALA A 123 4.27 16.79 5.53
N THR A 124 5.60 16.79 5.48
CA THR A 124 6.44 15.84 6.23
C THR A 124 7.64 16.52 6.87
N THR A 125 8.16 15.97 7.96
CA THR A 125 9.32 16.49 8.69
C THR A 125 10.30 15.38 9.03
N GLY A 126 11.60 15.67 9.01
CA GLY A 126 12.66 14.74 9.40
C GLY A 126 13.76 14.62 8.35
N TYR A 127 14.84 13.93 8.73
CA TYR A 127 15.95 13.59 7.84
C TYR A 127 15.45 12.70 6.69
N HIS A 128 15.77 13.06 5.44
CA HIS A 128 15.25 12.41 4.24
C HIS A 128 13.70 12.37 4.15
N ALA A 129 13.00 13.36 4.69
CA ALA A 129 11.54 13.44 4.57
C ALA A 129 11.12 13.70 3.10
N HIS A 130 10.05 13.04 2.64
CA HIS A 130 9.55 13.16 1.26
C HIS A 130 8.04 13.44 1.25
N ALA A 131 7.61 14.41 0.45
CA ALA A 131 6.20 14.70 0.19
C ALA A 131 5.97 14.87 -1.32
N ALA A 132 4.89 14.27 -1.83
CA ALA A 132 4.48 14.44 -3.21
C ALA A 132 2.97 14.59 -3.33
N THR A 133 2.51 15.55 -4.14
CA THR A 133 1.08 15.74 -4.43
C THR A 133 0.81 15.94 -5.92
N THR A 134 -0.43 15.69 -6.35
CA THR A 134 -0.85 15.91 -7.74
C THR A 134 -2.29 16.40 -7.80
N GLY A 135 -2.57 17.46 -8.57
CA GLY A 135 -3.91 18.02 -8.76
C GLY A 135 -3.94 19.54 -8.94
N TYR A 136 -5.13 20.11 -9.10
CA TYR A 136 -5.35 21.56 -9.13
C TYR A 136 -5.18 22.15 -7.72
N HIS A 137 -4.38 23.21 -7.54
CA HIS A 137 -4.03 23.75 -6.22
C HIS A 137 -3.40 22.69 -5.29
N ALA A 138 -2.46 21.89 -5.78
CA ALA A 138 -1.79 20.87 -4.98
C ALA A 138 -0.52 21.42 -4.28
N TYR A 139 -0.31 21.09 -3.01
CA TYR A 139 0.80 21.60 -2.20
C TYR A 139 1.58 20.47 -1.51
N ALA A 140 2.90 20.48 -1.62
CA ALA A 140 3.79 19.60 -0.88
C ALA A 140 4.83 20.43 -0.10
N ALA A 141 5.00 20.14 1.19
CA ALA A 141 5.99 20.80 2.04
C ALA A 141 6.84 19.77 2.80
N THR A 142 8.16 19.97 2.86
CA THR A 142 9.04 19.16 3.70
C THR A 142 10.06 19.96 4.49
N THR A 143 10.34 19.56 5.73
CA THR A 143 11.41 20.16 6.55
C THR A 143 12.39 19.11 7.04
N GLY A 144 13.69 19.31 6.81
CA GLY A 144 14.78 18.46 7.27
C GLY A 144 15.90 18.33 6.24
N ASP A 145 17.07 17.85 6.68
CA ASP A 145 18.21 17.70 5.76
C ASP A 145 17.93 16.59 4.74
N SER A 146 18.35 16.83 3.49
CA SER A 146 18.09 15.97 2.34
C SER A 146 16.60 15.69 2.11
N ALA A 147 15.71 16.61 2.49
CA ALA A 147 14.27 16.49 2.28
C ALA A 147 13.84 16.87 0.86
N HIS A 148 12.74 16.26 0.38
CA HIS A 148 12.28 16.39 -1.00
C HIS A 148 10.77 16.66 -1.07
N ALA A 149 10.37 17.72 -1.78
CA ALA A 149 8.96 18.00 -2.10
C ALA A 149 8.74 18.04 -3.61
N ALA A 150 7.70 17.35 -4.10
CA ALA A 150 7.34 17.36 -5.51
C ALA A 150 5.84 17.62 -5.71
N THR A 151 5.46 18.46 -6.67
CA THR A 151 4.05 18.61 -7.05
C THR A 151 3.85 18.61 -8.56
N THR A 152 2.67 18.17 -9.01
CA THR A 152 2.26 18.23 -10.42
C THR A 152 0.83 18.72 -10.54
N GLY A 153 0.60 19.73 -11.37
CA GLY A 153 -0.73 20.29 -11.63
C GLY A 153 -0.74 21.81 -11.78
N HIS A 154 -1.91 22.36 -12.09
CA HIS A 154 -2.10 23.81 -12.19
C HIS A 154 -2.15 24.44 -10.80
N TYR A 155 -1.47 25.58 -10.62
CA TYR A 155 -1.35 26.28 -9.33
C TYR A 155 -0.70 25.42 -8.23
N ALA A 156 0.21 24.53 -8.61
CA ALA A 156 0.87 23.62 -7.69
C ALA A 156 2.07 24.27 -6.97
N HIS A 157 2.32 23.90 -5.71
CA HIS A 157 3.39 24.48 -4.89
C HIS A 157 4.22 23.40 -4.18
N ALA A 158 5.53 23.40 -4.36
CA ALA A 158 6.46 22.57 -3.59
C ALA A 158 7.39 23.45 -2.76
N ALA A 159 7.49 23.19 -1.46
CA ALA A 159 8.36 23.93 -0.55
C ALA A 159 9.24 23.00 0.28
N THR A 160 10.54 23.28 0.37
CA THR A 160 11.44 22.55 1.28
C THR A 160 12.32 23.46 2.11
N THR A 161 12.58 23.07 3.36
CA THR A 161 13.55 23.73 4.25
C THR A 161 14.55 22.70 4.79
N GLY A 162 15.84 22.94 4.63
CA GLY A 162 16.92 22.08 5.14
C GLY A 162 18.13 22.05 4.19
N ASP A 163 19.27 21.57 4.69
CA ASP A 163 20.47 21.42 3.85
C ASP A 163 20.28 20.27 2.86
N TYR A 164 20.76 20.42 1.63
CA TYR A 164 20.60 19.47 0.52
C TYR A 164 19.12 19.21 0.14
N ALA A 165 18.21 20.12 0.49
CA ALA A 165 16.79 19.95 0.22
C ALA A 165 16.40 20.29 -1.24
N HIS A 166 15.38 19.61 -1.77
CA HIS A 166 14.97 19.74 -3.16
C HIS A 166 13.46 19.96 -3.30
N ALA A 167 13.05 21.01 -4.02
CA ALA A 167 11.66 21.24 -4.41
C ALA A 167 11.50 21.18 -5.93
N ALA A 168 10.53 20.41 -6.41
CA ALA A 168 10.21 20.32 -7.83
C ALA A 168 8.73 20.52 -8.10
N THR A 169 8.38 21.30 -9.13
CA THR A 169 6.99 21.39 -9.60
C THR A 169 6.87 21.22 -11.11
N THR A 170 5.74 20.69 -11.57
CA THR A 170 5.38 20.65 -12.99
C THR A 170 3.94 21.13 -13.18
N GLY A 171 3.72 22.14 -14.03
CA GLY A 171 2.39 22.65 -14.38
C GLY A 171 2.33 24.16 -14.59
N TYR A 172 1.13 24.67 -14.91
CA TYR A 172 0.88 26.09 -15.14
C TYR A 172 0.73 26.85 -13.82
N HIS A 173 1.37 28.02 -13.68
CA HIS A 173 1.46 28.78 -12.42
C HIS A 173 1.99 27.93 -11.25
N ALA A 174 2.94 27.05 -11.54
CA ALA A 174 3.55 26.18 -10.53
C ALA A 174 4.75 26.86 -9.85
N HIS A 175 4.98 26.56 -8.59
CA HIS A 175 5.98 27.26 -7.78
C HIS A 175 6.82 26.26 -6.95
N ALA A 176 8.14 26.30 -7.10
CA ALA A 176 9.08 25.54 -6.28
C ALA A 176 9.92 26.50 -5.42
N THR A 177 9.96 26.29 -4.11
CA THR A 177 10.75 27.11 -3.18
C THR A 177 11.61 26.24 -2.27
N THR A 178 12.90 26.56 -2.15
CA THR A 178 13.80 25.89 -1.21
C THR A 178 14.56 26.86 -0.34
N THR A 179 14.75 26.52 0.94
CA THR A 179 15.63 27.25 1.88
C THR A 179 16.65 26.30 2.49
N GLY A 180 17.95 26.60 2.38
CA GLY A 180 19.04 25.86 3.01
C GLY A 180 20.29 25.72 2.13
N SER A 181 21.38 25.21 2.72
CA SER A 181 22.66 25.06 2.03
C SER A 181 22.57 23.94 0.99
N HIS A 182 23.13 24.15 -0.21
CA HIS A 182 23.08 23.17 -1.32
C HIS A 182 21.64 22.74 -1.71
N ALA A 183 20.66 23.62 -1.48
CA ALA A 183 19.28 23.35 -1.85
C ALA A 183 19.01 23.67 -3.33
N HIS A 184 18.02 23.00 -3.91
CA HIS A 184 17.67 23.14 -5.32
C HIS A 184 16.16 23.24 -5.55
N ALA A 185 15.72 24.29 -6.24
CA ALA A 185 14.36 24.44 -6.73
C ALA A 185 14.31 24.25 -8.26
N ALA A 186 13.35 23.47 -8.75
CA ALA A 186 13.13 23.24 -10.17
C ALA A 186 11.65 23.35 -10.54
N THR A 187 11.36 23.96 -11.69
CA THR A 187 10.01 24.04 -12.23
C THR A 187 9.98 23.71 -13.72
N THR A 188 8.89 23.10 -14.19
CA THR A 188 8.61 22.92 -15.62
C THR A 188 7.15 23.27 -15.89
N GLY A 189 6.89 24.18 -16.84
CA GLY A 189 5.54 24.59 -17.21
C GLY A 189 5.40 26.10 -17.36
N ASP A 190 4.27 26.52 -17.92
CA ASP A 190 3.99 27.92 -18.23
C ASP A 190 3.76 28.75 -16.96
N SER A 191 4.33 29.95 -16.91
CA SER A 191 4.27 30.83 -15.73
C SER A 191 4.77 30.19 -14.42
N ALA A 192 5.65 29.19 -14.51
CA ALA A 192 6.21 28.53 -13.33
C ALA A 192 7.42 29.29 -12.76
N HIS A 193 7.61 29.28 -11.44
CA HIS A 193 8.69 30.01 -10.76
C HIS A 193 9.45 29.12 -9.77
N ALA A 194 10.78 29.16 -9.84
CA ALA A 194 11.68 28.51 -8.88
C ALA A 194 12.40 29.58 -8.04
N ALA A 195 12.51 29.36 -6.73
CA ALA A 195 13.29 30.20 -5.83
C ALA A 195 14.12 29.34 -4.88
N THR A 196 15.39 29.70 -4.72
CA THR A 196 16.30 29.07 -3.76
C THR A 196 16.95 30.15 -2.90
N THR A 197 16.87 29.97 -1.59
CA THR A 197 17.53 30.81 -0.59
C THR A 197 18.54 29.95 0.16
N GLY A 198 19.81 30.36 0.15
CA GLY A 198 20.89 29.69 0.90
C GLY A 198 20.93 30.14 2.35
#